data_AF-A0A420Z951-F1
#
_entry.id   AF-A0A420Z951-F1
#
_cell.length_a   1.000
_cell.length_b   1.000
_cell.length_c   1.000
_cell.angle_alpha   90.00
_cell.angle_beta   90.00
_cell.angle_gamma   90.00
#
_symmetry.space_group_name_H-M   'P 1'
#
loop_
_entity.id
_entity.type
_entity.pdbx_description
1 polymer ?
#
loop_
_entity_poly.entity_id
_entity_poly.type
_entity_poly.pdbx_seq_one_letter_code
_entity_poly.pdbx_strand_id
1 'polypeptide(L)'
;MKRRVWKKWPIKQIEISNDNYPLSLKKIKKPPQKLFYRGEWHKGIFDKSLAIVGSRKMSSYGQRVIERLMPDLVKQGVVIISGFMYGVDSWSHQSCLDLGGITVAVLGNGLDVLYPARQDKLYEEILKKGGLIISEYEKNQAPALWTFPQRNRIVAGLSSLGTLVVEAGLKSGSLITARITKEQGKKLWAVPGGIDVSVSKGTNWLIKAGQAKMLTEVSDILAIDKKDEESAQMDWLNQLSPAEKEVIECLEVESMSLDELSRKIGKSVSQLSVLTSMMEMEGKIREDGGKFYQPI
;
A
#
# COMPACT_ATOMS: atom_id res chain seq x y z
N MET A 1 7.08 -9.39 -31.26
CA MET A 1 6.97 -8.72 -29.95
C MET A 1 5.50 -8.35 -29.73
N LYS A 2 4.77 -8.99 -28.80
CA LYS A 2 3.34 -8.68 -28.59
C LYS A 2 3.17 -7.20 -28.26
N ARG A 3 2.33 -6.48 -29.01
CA ARG A 3 2.05 -5.04 -28.80
C ARG A 3 1.41 -4.88 -27.42
N ARG A 4 2.05 -4.14 -26.52
CA ARG A 4 1.55 -3.93 -25.15
C ARG A 4 0.22 -3.19 -25.19
N VAL A 5 -0.82 -3.72 -24.54
CA VAL A 5 -2.20 -3.23 -24.67
C VAL A 5 -2.35 -1.82 -24.10
N TRP A 6 -1.72 -1.55 -22.96
CA TRP A 6 -1.77 -0.24 -22.30
C TRP A 6 -1.25 0.91 -23.18
N LYS A 7 -0.40 0.63 -24.20
CA LYS A 7 0.06 1.66 -25.16
C LYS A 7 -1.07 2.25 -26.01
N LYS A 8 -2.23 1.58 -26.11
CA LYS A 8 -3.40 2.09 -26.82
C LYS A 8 -4.05 3.29 -26.14
N TRP A 9 -3.86 3.45 -24.83
CA TRP A 9 -4.36 4.62 -24.12
C TRP A 9 -3.62 5.88 -24.62
N PRO A 10 -4.26 7.05 -24.73
CA PRO A 10 -3.55 8.26 -25.13
C PRO A 10 -2.69 8.78 -23.97
N ILE A 11 -1.50 9.29 -24.29
CA ILE A 11 -0.76 10.15 -23.34
C ILE A 11 -1.34 11.54 -23.47
N LYS A 12 -1.87 12.06 -22.36
CA LYS A 12 -2.34 13.43 -22.22
C LYS A 12 -1.33 14.21 -21.39
N GLN A 13 -1.46 15.54 -21.36
CA GLN A 13 -0.62 16.41 -20.55
C GLN A 13 -1.47 17.41 -19.77
N ILE A 14 -0.95 17.85 -18.62
CA ILE A 14 -1.51 18.93 -17.82
C ILE A 14 -0.37 19.87 -17.40
N GLU A 15 -0.58 21.17 -17.60
CA GLU A 15 0.37 22.21 -17.25
C GLU A 15 0.01 22.85 -15.91
N ILE A 16 1.00 23.41 -15.22
CA ILE A 16 0.80 24.06 -13.91
C ILE A 16 -0.17 25.24 -13.94
N SER A 17 -0.34 25.88 -15.09
CA SER A 17 -1.30 26.95 -15.36
C SER A 17 -2.74 26.45 -15.40
N ASN A 18 -2.97 25.15 -15.61
CA ASN A 18 -4.31 24.58 -15.70
C ASN A 18 -5.04 24.62 -14.34
N ASP A 19 -6.34 24.90 -14.37
CA ASP A 19 -7.19 24.98 -13.17
C ASP A 19 -7.38 23.62 -12.48
N ASN A 20 -7.28 22.52 -13.23
CA ASN A 20 -7.34 21.16 -12.70
C ASN A 20 -5.97 20.64 -12.21
N TYR A 21 -4.92 21.47 -12.26
CA TYR A 21 -3.62 21.09 -11.72
C TYR A 21 -3.64 21.19 -10.18
N PRO A 22 -3.15 20.18 -9.44
CA PRO A 22 -3.42 20.07 -8.01
C PRO A 22 -2.71 21.18 -7.23
N LEU A 23 -3.46 21.96 -6.45
CA LEU A 23 -2.92 23.08 -5.68
C LEU A 23 -1.84 22.64 -4.69
N SER A 24 -1.99 21.45 -4.10
CA SER A 24 -0.99 20.83 -3.23
C SER A 24 0.35 20.68 -3.94
N LEU A 25 0.32 20.31 -5.23
CA LEU A 25 1.51 20.12 -6.04
C LEU A 25 2.09 21.44 -6.55
N LYS A 26 1.29 22.51 -6.72
CA LYS A 26 1.83 23.85 -7.03
C LYS A 26 2.68 24.42 -5.89
N LYS A 27 2.39 24.02 -4.65
CA LYS A 27 3.02 24.54 -3.42
C LYS A 27 4.34 23.85 -3.03
N ILE A 28 4.69 22.73 -3.65
CA ILE A 28 5.92 22.01 -3.30
C ILE A 28 7.15 22.75 -3.81
N LYS A 29 8.31 22.50 -3.19
CA LYS A 29 9.60 22.96 -3.71
C LYS A 29 9.86 22.35 -5.09
N LYS A 30 10.12 23.21 -6.09
CA LYS A 30 10.31 22.83 -7.52
C LYS A 30 9.10 22.06 -8.07
N PRO A 31 7.93 22.71 -8.21
CA PRO A 31 6.74 22.05 -8.71
C PRO A 31 6.91 21.68 -10.19
N PRO A 32 6.40 20.51 -10.65
CA PRO A 32 6.43 20.15 -12.07
C PRO A 32 5.68 21.19 -12.88
N GLN A 33 6.33 21.79 -13.89
CA GLN A 33 5.65 22.74 -14.78
C GLN A 33 4.64 22.04 -15.70
N LYS A 34 4.88 20.76 -15.99
CA LYS A 34 4.06 19.91 -16.83
C LYS A 34 4.11 18.48 -16.31
N LEU A 35 2.99 17.77 -16.39
CA LEU A 35 2.89 16.34 -16.16
C LEU A 35 2.27 15.66 -17.37
N PHE A 36 2.81 14.51 -17.72
CA PHE A 36 2.21 13.56 -18.65
C PHE A 36 1.39 12.55 -17.87
N TYR A 37 0.26 12.11 -18.42
CA TYR A 37 -0.52 11.06 -17.80
C TYR A 37 -1.27 10.17 -18.81
N ARG A 38 -1.60 8.96 -18.37
CA ARG A 38 -2.60 8.07 -18.97
C ARG A 38 -3.69 7.81 -17.92
N GLY A 39 -4.93 7.64 -18.38
CA GLY A 39 -6.11 7.40 -17.53
C GLY A 39 -6.98 8.63 -17.32
N GLU A 40 -7.77 8.61 -16.25
CA GLU A 40 -8.84 9.58 -16.00
C GLU A 40 -8.43 10.69 -15.03
N TRP A 41 -7.97 11.82 -15.59
CA TRP A 41 -7.64 13.00 -14.80
C TRP A 41 -8.85 13.92 -14.67
N HIS A 42 -9.32 14.13 -13.45
CA HIS A 42 -10.41 15.05 -13.16
C HIS A 42 -10.14 15.86 -11.89
N LYS A 43 -10.84 16.99 -11.77
CA LYS A 43 -10.78 17.84 -10.58
C LYS A 43 -11.24 17.04 -9.36
N GLY A 44 -10.44 17.03 -8.31
CA GLY A 44 -10.76 16.37 -7.04
C GLY A 44 -10.23 14.95 -6.85
N ILE A 45 -9.61 14.33 -7.88
CA ILE A 45 -9.01 13.00 -7.73
C ILE A 45 -7.94 12.91 -6.62
N PHE A 46 -7.36 14.05 -6.24
CA PHE A 46 -6.35 14.13 -5.18
C PHE A 46 -6.88 14.69 -3.85
N ASP A 47 -8.16 15.07 -3.75
CA ASP A 47 -8.69 15.77 -2.57
C ASP A 47 -8.70 14.87 -1.34
N LYS A 48 -8.98 13.58 -1.51
CA LYS A 48 -8.88 12.55 -0.47
C LYS A 48 -7.91 11.47 -0.92
N SER A 49 -6.61 11.70 -0.73
CA SER A 49 -5.56 10.83 -1.24
C SER A 49 -4.44 10.57 -0.23
N LEU A 50 -3.95 9.34 -0.19
CA LEU A 50 -2.89 8.88 0.71
C LEU A 50 -1.75 8.29 -0.12
N ALA A 51 -0.52 8.75 0.12
CA ALA A 51 0.64 8.08 -0.44
C ALA A 51 1.01 6.87 0.43
N ILE A 52 1.13 5.69 -0.16
CA ILE A 52 1.63 4.50 0.54
C ILE A 52 2.96 4.09 -0.11
N VAL A 53 4.02 4.06 0.69
CA VAL A 53 5.39 3.77 0.22
C VAL A 53 6.10 2.82 1.17
N GLY A 54 7.11 2.12 0.67
CA GLY A 54 7.90 1.28 1.56
C GLY A 54 8.98 0.44 0.87
N SER A 55 9.31 -0.69 1.49
CA SER A 55 10.35 -1.59 1.06
C SER A 55 10.00 -2.23 -0.29
N ARG A 56 11.00 -2.33 -1.17
CA ARG A 56 10.90 -3.13 -2.41
C ARG A 56 10.96 -4.63 -2.14
N LYS A 57 11.51 -5.02 -0.99
CA LYS A 57 11.52 -6.38 -0.44
C LYS A 57 10.57 -6.37 0.75
N MET A 58 9.28 -6.30 0.46
CA MET A 58 8.23 -6.28 1.47
C MET A 58 8.17 -7.64 2.16
N SER A 59 8.00 -7.65 3.47
CA SER A 59 7.76 -8.89 4.23
C SER A 59 6.28 -9.29 4.16
N SER A 60 5.96 -10.52 4.62
CA SER A 60 4.56 -10.92 4.77
C SER A 60 3.83 -10.11 5.84
N TYR A 61 4.54 -9.59 6.85
CA TYR A 61 3.97 -8.61 7.77
C TYR A 61 3.53 -7.34 7.04
N GLY A 62 4.41 -6.75 6.22
CA GLY A 62 4.07 -5.56 5.43
C GLY A 62 2.90 -5.79 4.47
N GLN A 63 2.80 -6.99 3.90
CA GLN A 63 1.64 -7.41 3.10
C GLN A 63 0.34 -7.42 3.92
N ARG A 64 0.32 -8.14 5.05
CA ARG A 64 -0.87 -8.22 5.91
C ARG A 64 -1.30 -6.84 6.44
N VAL A 65 -0.34 -5.97 6.73
CA VAL A 65 -0.62 -4.57 7.12
C VAL A 65 -1.36 -3.83 6.01
N ILE A 66 -0.95 -3.95 4.74
CA ILE A 66 -1.66 -3.29 3.64
C ILE A 66 -3.05 -3.89 3.48
N GLU A 67 -3.18 -5.22 3.55
CA GLU A 67 -4.47 -5.91 3.45
C GLU A 67 -5.44 -5.53 4.57
N ARG A 68 -4.94 -5.27 5.78
CA ARG A 68 -5.73 -4.73 6.90
C ARG A 68 -6.23 -3.32 6.64
N LEU A 69 -5.34 -2.43 6.21
CA LEU A 69 -5.65 -1.00 6.13
C LEU A 69 -6.44 -0.66 4.85
N MET A 70 -6.27 -1.43 3.78
CA MET A 70 -6.83 -1.08 2.48
C MET A 70 -8.38 -1.09 2.42
N PRO A 71 -9.10 -2.05 3.01
CA PRO A 71 -10.57 -2.06 3.03
C PRO A 71 -11.16 -0.76 3.55
N ASP A 72 -10.67 -0.27 4.69
CA ASP A 72 -11.18 0.98 5.28
C ASP A 72 -10.81 2.19 4.44
N LEU A 73 -9.58 2.25 3.91
CA LEU A 73 -9.17 3.32 3.00
C LEU A 73 -10.06 3.38 1.76
N VAL A 74 -10.34 2.22 1.13
CA VAL A 74 -11.17 2.12 -0.07
C VAL A 74 -12.64 2.41 0.24
N LYS A 75 -13.19 1.86 1.33
CA LYS A 75 -14.56 2.15 1.81
C LYS A 75 -14.76 3.64 2.05
N GLN A 76 -13.73 4.33 2.53
CA GLN A 76 -13.73 5.77 2.74
C GLN A 76 -13.46 6.57 1.45
N GLY A 77 -13.28 5.94 0.29
CA GLY A 77 -13.02 6.60 -0.99
C GLY A 77 -11.65 7.28 -1.05
N VAL A 78 -10.66 6.78 -0.31
CA VAL A 78 -9.28 7.30 -0.36
C VAL A 78 -8.59 6.82 -1.64
N VAL A 79 -8.09 7.76 -2.43
CA VAL A 79 -7.25 7.46 -3.59
C VAL A 79 -5.84 7.11 -3.13
N ILE A 80 -5.35 5.93 -3.52
CA ILE A 80 -4.01 5.47 -3.14
C ILE A 80 -2.99 5.96 -4.16
N ILE A 81 -1.95 6.64 -3.69
CA ILE A 81 -0.85 7.13 -4.53
C ILE A 81 0.41 6.33 -4.21
N SER A 82 1.10 5.84 -5.22
CA SER A 82 2.40 5.20 -5.01
C SER A 82 3.32 5.32 -6.22
N GLY A 83 4.53 4.78 -6.07
CA GLY A 83 5.64 4.94 -6.98
C GLY A 83 5.80 3.84 -8.03
N PHE A 84 4.84 2.92 -8.16
CA PHE A 84 4.89 1.85 -9.16
C PHE A 84 6.22 1.06 -9.17
N MET A 85 6.73 0.71 -7.99
CA MET A 85 7.88 -0.19 -7.83
C MET A 85 7.42 -1.53 -7.23
N TYR A 86 8.35 -2.48 -7.14
CA TYR A 86 8.08 -3.74 -6.42
C TYR A 86 7.82 -3.51 -4.93
N GLY A 87 7.26 -4.54 -4.27
CA GLY A 87 7.02 -4.55 -2.84
C GLY A 87 5.80 -3.70 -2.49
N VAL A 88 5.95 -2.82 -1.49
CA VAL A 88 4.86 -2.02 -0.94
C VAL A 88 4.11 -1.24 -2.01
N ASP A 89 4.81 -0.62 -2.97
CA ASP A 89 4.17 0.17 -4.03
C ASP A 89 3.21 -0.68 -4.88
N SER A 90 3.69 -1.78 -5.47
CA SER A 90 2.87 -2.70 -6.27
C SER A 90 1.75 -3.35 -5.46
N TRP A 91 2.01 -3.71 -4.20
CA TRP A 91 1.02 -4.35 -3.35
C TRP A 91 -0.10 -3.38 -2.95
N SER A 92 0.24 -2.12 -2.70
CA SER A 92 -0.73 -1.06 -2.40
C SER A 92 -1.63 -0.79 -3.60
N HIS A 93 -1.06 -0.73 -4.81
CA HIS A 93 -1.85 -0.58 -6.03
C HIS A 93 -2.78 -1.78 -6.25
N GLN A 94 -2.27 -3.00 -6.18
CA GLN A 94 -3.07 -4.21 -6.41
C GLN A 94 -4.20 -4.34 -5.39
N SER A 95 -3.89 -4.24 -4.09
CA SER A 95 -4.88 -4.37 -3.02
C SER A 95 -5.99 -3.32 -3.14
N CYS A 96 -5.63 -2.08 -3.50
CA CYS A 96 -6.60 -1.01 -3.75
C CYS A 96 -7.53 -1.37 -4.91
N LEU A 97 -6.97 -1.83 -6.02
CA LEU A 97 -7.73 -2.21 -7.21
C LEU A 97 -8.64 -3.40 -6.95
N ASP A 98 -8.17 -4.42 -6.25
CA ASP A 98 -8.92 -5.65 -5.95
C ASP A 98 -10.19 -5.36 -5.14
N LEU A 99 -10.12 -4.33 -4.28
CA LEU A 99 -11.27 -3.82 -3.50
C LEU A 99 -12.13 -2.80 -4.27
N GLY A 100 -11.86 -2.57 -5.55
CA GLY A 100 -12.61 -1.63 -6.40
C GLY A 100 -12.24 -0.16 -6.20
N GLY A 101 -11.14 0.12 -5.48
CA GLY A 101 -10.65 1.47 -5.25
C GLY A 101 -9.91 2.07 -6.45
N ILE A 102 -9.59 3.36 -6.35
CA ILE A 102 -8.85 4.13 -7.35
C ILE A 102 -7.41 4.34 -6.88
N THR A 103 -6.46 4.12 -7.78
CA THR A 103 -5.04 4.32 -7.49
C THR A 103 -4.30 5.11 -8.56
N VAL A 104 -3.26 5.83 -8.14
CA VAL A 104 -2.42 6.69 -8.95
C VAL A 104 -0.95 6.26 -8.84
N ALA A 105 -0.41 5.80 -9.96
CA ALA A 105 1.00 5.47 -10.10
C ALA A 105 1.78 6.68 -10.63
N VAL A 106 2.76 7.16 -9.88
CA VAL A 106 3.66 8.21 -10.35
C VAL A 106 4.96 7.55 -10.79
N LEU A 107 5.44 7.70 -12.02
CA LEU A 107 6.62 7.02 -12.56
C LEU A 107 7.89 7.88 -12.49
N GLY A 108 9.05 7.22 -12.36
CA GLY A 108 10.37 7.84 -12.45
C GLY A 108 10.95 7.83 -13.87
N ASN A 109 10.12 7.68 -14.89
CA ASN A 109 10.52 7.50 -16.28
C ASN A 109 9.35 7.84 -17.22
N GLY A 110 9.59 7.89 -18.52
CA GLY A 110 8.55 8.16 -19.51
C GLY A 110 7.45 7.11 -19.56
N LEU A 111 6.22 7.52 -19.90
CA LEU A 111 5.03 6.65 -19.90
C LEU A 111 5.04 5.54 -20.95
N ASP A 112 5.90 5.59 -21.97
CA ASP A 112 6.06 4.52 -22.97
C ASP A 112 7.15 3.49 -22.61
N VAL A 113 7.81 3.69 -21.46
CA VAL A 113 8.82 2.81 -20.88
C VAL A 113 8.20 2.10 -19.67
N LEU A 114 7.98 0.79 -19.74
CA LEU A 114 7.52 0.05 -18.55
C LEU A 114 8.69 -0.23 -17.62
N TYR A 115 8.65 0.36 -16.43
CA TYR A 115 9.60 0.06 -15.37
C TYR A 115 8.88 0.04 -14.00
N PRO A 116 9.14 -0.98 -13.16
CA PRO A 116 10.01 -2.11 -13.42
C PRO A 116 9.39 -3.07 -14.47
N ALA A 117 10.26 -3.85 -15.13
CA ALA A 117 9.81 -4.74 -16.20
C ALA A 117 8.78 -5.77 -15.69
N ARG A 118 7.86 -6.20 -16.55
CA ARG A 118 6.84 -7.25 -16.31
C ARG A 118 5.67 -6.86 -15.40
N GLN A 119 5.51 -5.61 -15.00
CA GLN A 119 4.27 -5.10 -14.36
C GLN A 119 3.22 -4.63 -15.38
N ASP A 120 3.16 -5.25 -16.57
CA ASP A 120 2.25 -4.87 -17.66
C ASP A 120 0.78 -4.98 -17.24
N LYS A 121 0.45 -6.05 -16.49
CA LYS A 121 -0.91 -6.30 -16.02
C LYS A 121 -1.37 -5.21 -15.06
N LEU A 122 -0.59 -4.92 -14.02
CA LEU A 122 -0.91 -3.88 -13.05
C LEU A 122 -1.07 -2.51 -13.71
N TYR A 123 -0.17 -2.16 -14.64
CA TYR A 123 -0.28 -0.92 -15.42
C TYR A 123 -1.62 -0.83 -16.15
N GLU A 124 -2.03 -1.92 -16.80
CA GLU A 124 -3.29 -1.99 -17.55
C GLU A 124 -4.51 -1.96 -16.61
N GLU A 125 -4.45 -2.62 -15.47
CA GLU A 125 -5.52 -2.66 -14.47
C GLU A 125 -5.77 -1.29 -13.84
N ILE A 126 -4.71 -0.55 -13.51
CA ILE A 126 -4.82 0.84 -13.03
C ILE A 126 -5.63 1.67 -14.02
N LEU A 127 -5.34 1.58 -15.32
CA LEU A 127 -6.05 2.36 -16.34
C LEU A 127 -7.50 1.88 -16.52
N LYS A 128 -7.73 0.56 -16.56
CA LYS A 128 -9.08 -0.01 -16.75
C LYS A 128 -10.03 0.32 -15.61
N LYS A 129 -9.52 0.39 -14.37
CA LYS A 129 -10.32 0.72 -13.18
C LYS A 129 -10.42 2.23 -12.92
N GLY A 130 -10.09 3.08 -13.90
CA GLY A 130 -10.25 4.54 -13.78
C GLY A 130 -9.15 5.26 -12.99
N GLY A 131 -8.03 4.59 -12.74
CA GLY A 131 -6.85 5.18 -12.12
C GLY A 131 -6.00 6.02 -13.07
N LEU A 132 -4.86 6.49 -12.56
CA LEU A 132 -3.92 7.32 -13.29
C LEU A 132 -2.50 6.77 -13.27
N ILE A 133 -1.79 7.00 -14.37
CA ILE A 133 -0.35 6.79 -14.44
C ILE A 133 0.30 8.08 -14.91
N ILE A 134 1.12 8.67 -14.06
CA ILE A 134 1.63 10.04 -14.19
C ILE A 134 3.14 10.01 -14.29
N SER A 135 3.73 10.90 -15.09
CA SER A 135 5.17 11.13 -15.13
C SER A 135 5.48 12.59 -15.41
N GLU A 136 6.58 13.10 -14.87
CA GLU A 136 7.16 14.39 -15.24
C GLU A 136 8.10 14.27 -16.46
N TYR A 137 8.42 13.05 -16.86
CA TYR A 137 9.40 12.79 -17.92
C TYR A 137 8.74 12.54 -19.27
N GLU A 138 9.41 12.97 -20.33
CA GLU A 138 8.98 12.77 -21.72
C GLU A 138 8.75 11.29 -22.02
N LYS A 139 7.82 11.00 -22.94
CA LYS A 139 7.23 9.65 -23.14
C LYS A 139 8.23 8.49 -23.19
N ASN A 140 9.40 8.68 -23.81
CA ASN A 140 10.40 7.63 -24.06
C ASN A 140 11.60 7.68 -23.10
N GLN A 141 11.61 8.57 -22.11
CA GLN A 141 12.75 8.72 -21.22
C GLN A 141 12.97 7.46 -20.38
N ALA A 142 14.18 6.89 -20.45
CA ALA A 142 14.55 5.72 -19.68
C ALA A 142 14.67 6.05 -18.17
N PRO A 143 14.44 5.07 -17.28
CA PRO A 143 14.66 5.25 -15.85
C PRO A 143 16.15 5.51 -15.56
N ALA A 144 16.43 6.37 -14.58
CA ALA A 144 17.78 6.60 -14.06
C ALA A 144 17.77 6.67 -12.53
N LEU A 145 18.90 6.40 -11.88
CA LEU A 145 18.96 6.38 -10.41
C LEU A 145 18.50 7.70 -9.78
N TRP A 146 18.75 8.83 -10.44
CA TRP A 146 18.39 10.16 -9.97
C TRP A 146 16.91 10.51 -10.19
N THR A 147 16.19 9.82 -11.08
CA THR A 147 14.79 10.14 -11.38
C THR A 147 13.84 9.63 -10.29
N PHE A 148 14.15 8.51 -9.63
CA PHE A 148 13.29 7.98 -8.57
C PHE A 148 13.20 8.90 -7.34
N PRO A 149 14.30 9.44 -6.79
CA PRO A 149 14.22 10.42 -5.71
C PRO A 149 13.49 11.71 -6.13
N GLN A 150 13.67 12.17 -7.37
CA GLN A 150 12.95 13.34 -7.89
C GLN A 150 11.45 13.09 -8.03
N ARG A 151 11.05 11.91 -8.50
CA ARG A 151 9.63 11.53 -8.58
C ARG A 151 8.96 11.57 -7.21
N ASN A 152 9.66 11.19 -6.14
CA ASN A 152 9.06 11.05 -4.80
C ASN A 152 8.46 12.37 -4.25
N ARG A 153 8.93 13.55 -4.70
CA ARG A 153 8.28 14.82 -4.34
C ARG A 153 6.88 14.98 -4.95
N ILE A 154 6.61 14.33 -6.07
CA ILE A 154 5.27 14.32 -6.69
C ILE A 154 4.36 13.36 -5.92
N VAL A 155 4.84 12.18 -5.53
CA VAL A 155 4.06 11.22 -4.71
C VAL A 155 3.61 11.88 -3.41
N ALA A 156 4.54 12.46 -2.64
CA ALA A 156 4.22 13.20 -1.43
C ALA A 156 3.40 14.48 -1.73
N GLY A 157 3.70 15.16 -2.83
CA GLY A 157 3.04 16.42 -3.23
C GLY A 157 1.57 16.25 -3.59
N LEU A 158 1.21 15.13 -4.22
CA LEU A 158 -0.17 14.82 -4.58
C LEU A 158 -1.00 14.36 -3.39
N SER A 159 -0.42 13.67 -2.41
CA SER A 159 -1.18 13.08 -1.30
C SER A 159 -1.72 14.14 -0.32
N SER A 160 -3.03 14.32 -0.27
CA SER A 160 -3.68 15.33 0.60
C SER A 160 -3.69 14.93 2.08
N LEU A 161 -3.88 13.64 2.36
CA LEU A 161 -3.84 13.11 3.72
C LEU A 161 -2.39 13.07 4.21
N GLY A 162 -1.44 12.70 3.36
CA GLY A 162 -0.02 12.62 3.68
C GLY A 162 0.60 11.32 3.18
N THR A 163 1.67 10.86 3.83
CA THR A 163 2.37 9.63 3.41
C THR A 163 2.43 8.60 4.54
N LEU A 164 2.05 7.37 4.24
CA LEU A 164 2.24 6.18 5.05
C LEU A 164 3.49 5.42 4.59
N VAL A 165 4.41 5.18 5.52
CA VAL A 165 5.56 4.29 5.32
C VAL A 165 5.26 2.95 5.98
N VAL A 166 5.03 1.91 5.17
CA VAL A 166 4.68 0.56 5.67
C VAL A 166 5.90 -0.18 6.19
N GLU A 167 6.96 -0.24 5.37
CA GLU A 167 8.24 -0.82 5.78
C GLU A 167 9.40 -0.02 5.19
N ALA A 168 10.48 0.13 5.94
CA ALA A 168 11.68 0.79 5.48
C ALA A 168 12.90 0.30 6.28
N GLY A 169 13.95 -0.18 5.61
CA GLY A 169 15.28 -0.23 6.22
C GLY A 169 15.92 1.16 6.32
N LEU A 170 16.98 1.30 7.12
CA LEU A 170 17.67 2.60 7.34
C LEU A 170 18.26 3.23 6.06
N LYS A 171 18.52 2.43 5.02
CA LYS A 171 19.00 2.91 3.70
C LYS A 171 17.90 2.88 2.63
N SER A 172 16.64 2.76 3.02
CA SER A 172 15.52 2.66 2.07
C SER A 172 15.23 3.97 1.36
N GLY A 173 14.90 3.89 0.07
CA GLY A 173 14.40 5.03 -0.70
C GLY A 173 13.08 5.60 -0.17
N SER A 174 12.28 4.81 0.56
CA SER A 174 11.05 5.29 1.20
C SER A 174 11.31 6.33 2.29
N LEU A 175 12.48 6.30 2.94
CA LEU A 175 12.88 7.34 3.92
C LEU A 175 13.15 8.69 3.24
N ILE A 176 13.53 8.68 1.95
CA ILE A 176 13.65 9.91 1.17
C ILE A 176 12.26 10.52 0.98
N THR A 177 11.24 9.72 0.64
CA THR A 177 9.86 10.19 0.54
C THR A 177 9.34 10.70 1.88
N ALA A 178 9.66 10.01 2.98
CA ALA A 178 9.30 10.44 4.33
C ALA A 178 9.86 11.83 4.66
N ARG A 179 11.16 12.04 4.39
CA ARG A 179 11.80 13.34 4.57
C ARG A 179 11.14 14.42 3.73
N ILE A 180 10.91 14.15 2.43
CA ILE A 180 10.26 15.08 1.51
C ILE A 180 8.84 15.43 1.99
N THR A 181 8.10 14.46 2.51
CA THR A 181 6.74 14.67 3.06
C THR A 181 6.76 15.70 4.19
N LYS A 182 7.73 15.59 5.10
CA LYS A 182 7.94 16.54 6.19
C LYS A 182 8.40 17.92 5.70
N GLU A 183 9.33 17.95 4.74
CA GLU A 183 9.77 19.19 4.09
C GLU A 183 8.60 19.93 3.40
N GLN A 184 7.59 19.20 2.93
CA GLN A 184 6.36 19.76 2.34
C GLN A 184 5.29 20.13 3.39
N GLY A 185 5.59 19.99 4.68
CA GLY A 185 4.65 20.31 5.77
C GLY A 185 3.46 19.34 5.86
N LYS A 186 3.60 18.13 5.33
CA LYS A 186 2.52 17.13 5.29
C LYS A 186 2.62 16.12 6.43
N LYS A 187 1.50 15.48 6.74
CA LYS A 187 1.44 14.40 7.73
C LYS A 187 2.24 13.20 7.24
N LEU A 188 2.95 12.57 8.16
CA LEU A 188 3.75 11.38 7.92
C LEU A 188 3.35 10.33 8.96
N TRP A 189 3.06 9.13 8.48
CA TRP A 189 2.74 7.97 9.28
C TRP A 189 3.75 6.86 9.02
N ALA A 190 3.97 6.03 10.03
CA ALA A 190 4.83 4.87 9.92
C ALA A 190 4.23 3.71 10.69
N VAL A 191 4.26 2.53 10.07
CA VAL A 191 3.82 1.29 10.71
C VAL A 191 4.93 0.79 11.63
N PRO A 192 4.63 0.49 12.91
CA PRO A 192 5.62 -0.09 13.81
C PRO A 192 5.94 -1.52 13.38
N GLY A 193 7.11 -2.03 13.74
CA GLY A 193 7.44 -3.43 13.50
C GLY A 193 8.48 -3.96 14.47
N GLY A 194 8.79 -5.26 14.38
CA GLY A 194 9.80 -5.92 15.22
C GLY A 194 11.13 -5.16 15.22
N ILE A 195 11.72 -4.97 16.40
CA ILE A 195 12.97 -4.19 16.58
C ILE A 195 14.19 -4.89 15.96
N ASP A 196 14.12 -6.20 15.78
CA ASP A 196 15.10 -7.09 15.17
C ASP A 196 14.93 -7.23 13.65
N VAL A 197 13.75 -6.83 13.12
CA VAL A 197 13.44 -6.92 11.69
C VAL A 197 14.08 -5.78 10.91
N SER A 198 14.96 -6.13 9.96
CA SER A 198 15.75 -5.15 9.20
C SER A 198 14.91 -4.14 8.40
N VAL A 199 13.75 -4.56 7.88
CA VAL A 199 12.82 -3.72 7.11
C VAL A 199 11.92 -2.86 8.01
N SER A 200 11.97 -3.01 9.33
CA SER A 200 11.23 -2.19 10.30
C SER A 200 12.08 -1.10 10.96
N LYS A 201 13.42 -1.19 10.84
CA LYS A 201 14.35 -0.26 11.50
C LYS A 201 14.11 1.21 11.13
N GLY A 202 13.79 1.49 9.87
CA GLY A 202 13.52 2.83 9.37
C GLY A 202 12.18 3.38 9.82
N THR A 203 11.11 2.58 9.79
CA THR A 203 9.79 3.02 10.31
C THR A 203 9.84 3.26 11.81
N ASN A 204 10.45 2.34 12.57
CA ASN A 204 10.67 2.51 14.01
C ASN A 204 11.53 3.74 14.32
N TRP A 205 12.56 4.04 13.52
CA TRP A 205 13.35 5.25 13.67
C TRP A 205 12.51 6.52 13.40
N LEU A 206 11.67 6.54 12.36
CA LEU A 206 10.78 7.68 12.07
C LEU A 206 9.84 7.98 13.25
N ILE A 207 9.29 6.94 13.87
CA ILE A 207 8.42 7.05 15.05
C ILE A 207 9.24 7.56 16.24
N LYS A 208 10.36 6.90 16.57
CA LYS A 208 11.24 7.26 17.68
C LYS A 208 11.75 8.69 17.60
N ALA A 209 12.06 9.17 16.40
CA ALA A 209 12.57 10.52 16.15
C ALA A 209 11.46 11.59 16.08
N GLY A 210 10.19 11.23 16.35
CA GLY A 210 9.05 12.14 16.27
C GLY A 210 8.77 12.66 14.85
N GLN A 211 9.31 12.01 13.83
CA GLN A 211 9.14 12.42 12.44
C GLN A 211 7.78 11.96 11.91
N ALA A 212 7.36 10.75 12.26
CA ALA A 212 6.09 10.16 11.89
C ALA A 212 5.23 9.84 13.11
N LYS A 213 3.91 9.96 12.97
CA LYS A 213 2.97 9.37 13.93
C LYS A 213 2.93 7.85 13.68
N MET A 214 2.91 7.06 14.75
CA MET A 214 2.66 5.63 14.64
C MET A 214 1.26 5.41 14.05
N LEU A 215 1.13 4.45 13.12
CA LEU A 215 -0.14 4.03 12.55
C LEU A 215 -0.38 2.56 12.88
N THR A 216 -1.48 2.28 13.56
CA THR A 216 -1.94 0.89 13.81
C THR A 216 -3.30 0.61 13.18
N GLU A 217 -4.08 1.65 12.88
CA GLU A 217 -5.44 1.56 12.33
C GLU A 217 -5.75 2.78 11.43
N VAL A 218 -6.73 2.67 10.52
CA VAL A 218 -7.05 3.75 9.58
C VAL A 218 -7.70 4.95 10.29
N SER A 219 -8.33 4.74 11.43
CA SER A 219 -8.87 5.79 12.31
C SER A 219 -7.83 6.82 12.76
N ASP A 220 -6.54 6.48 12.73
CA ASP A 220 -5.45 7.42 12.98
C ASP A 220 -5.25 8.45 11.86
N ILE A 221 -5.73 8.16 10.65
CA ILE A 221 -5.67 9.01 9.46
C ILE A 221 -7.01 9.73 9.27
N LEU A 222 -8.11 8.99 9.40
CA LEU A 222 -9.47 9.44 9.15
C LEU A 222 -10.29 9.31 10.43
N ALA A 223 -11.14 10.28 10.77
CA ALA A 223 -12.11 10.06 11.85
C ALA A 223 -13.19 9.07 11.36
N ILE A 224 -13.05 7.80 11.73
CA ILE A 224 -14.02 6.72 11.42
C ILE A 224 -14.80 6.41 12.70
N ASP A 225 -16.12 6.18 12.57
CA ASP A 225 -16.95 5.72 13.68
C ASP A 225 -16.69 4.22 13.93
N LYS A 226 -16.14 3.89 15.10
CA LYS A 226 -15.69 2.54 15.45
C LYS A 226 -16.84 1.58 15.80
N LYS A 227 -18.07 2.08 15.93
CA LYS A 227 -19.23 1.25 16.32
C LYS A 227 -19.50 0.10 15.36
N ASP A 228 -19.28 0.31 14.07
CA ASP A 228 -19.48 -0.73 13.05
C ASP A 228 -18.40 -1.83 13.12
N GLU A 229 -17.17 -1.48 13.53
CA GLU A 229 -16.04 -2.43 13.61
C GLU A 229 -16.19 -3.41 14.78
N GLU A 230 -16.59 -2.92 15.95
CA GLU A 230 -16.79 -3.75 17.14
C GLU A 230 -17.94 -4.76 16.94
N SER A 231 -19.03 -4.33 16.29
CA SER A 231 -20.14 -5.22 15.95
C SER A 231 -19.73 -6.31 14.97
N ALA A 232 -19.00 -5.94 13.91
CA ALA A 232 -18.56 -6.89 12.88
C ALA A 232 -17.57 -7.94 13.42
N GLN A 233 -16.66 -7.54 14.32
CA GLN A 233 -15.72 -8.47 14.95
C GLN A 233 -16.44 -9.48 15.85
N MET A 234 -17.43 -9.01 16.61
CA MET A 234 -18.22 -9.88 17.48
C MET A 234 -19.06 -10.87 16.67
N ASP A 235 -19.67 -10.42 15.57
CA ASP A 235 -20.43 -11.27 14.66
C ASP A 235 -19.55 -12.33 13.97
N TRP A 236 -18.32 -11.96 13.57
CA TRP A 236 -17.36 -12.90 13.00
C TRP A 236 -16.95 -13.98 14.02
N LEU A 237 -16.60 -13.59 15.24
CA LEU A 237 -16.26 -14.53 16.32
C LEU A 237 -17.43 -15.48 16.63
N ASN A 238 -18.67 -15.01 16.52
CA ASN A 238 -19.86 -15.83 16.74
C ASN A 238 -20.11 -16.87 15.64
N GLN A 239 -19.58 -16.67 14.44
CA GLN A 239 -19.71 -17.60 13.30
C GLN A 239 -18.68 -18.74 13.35
N LEU A 240 -17.65 -18.64 14.20
CA LEU A 240 -16.63 -19.67 14.33
C LEU A 240 -17.15 -20.85 15.17
N SER A 241 -16.88 -22.06 14.68
CA SER A 241 -17.05 -23.28 15.47
C SER A 241 -16.07 -23.32 16.65
N PRO A 242 -16.33 -24.14 17.69
CA PRO A 242 -15.43 -24.24 18.84
C PRO A 242 -13.99 -24.61 18.46
N ALA A 243 -13.81 -25.49 17.48
CA ALA A 243 -12.49 -25.90 17.01
C ALA A 243 -11.75 -24.77 16.29
N GLU A 244 -12.46 -23.92 15.55
CA GLU A 244 -11.88 -22.76 14.88
C GLU A 244 -11.48 -21.68 15.89
N LYS A 245 -12.31 -21.47 16.93
CA LYS A 245 -11.99 -20.54 18.03
C LYS A 245 -10.68 -20.92 18.72
N GLU A 246 -10.47 -22.19 19.04
CA GLU A 246 -9.21 -22.68 19.63
C GLU A 246 -7.98 -22.36 18.75
N VAL A 247 -8.12 -22.52 17.43
CA VAL A 247 -7.04 -22.19 16.48
C VAL A 247 -6.79 -20.68 16.48
N ILE A 248 -7.85 -19.88 16.40
CA ILE A 248 -7.75 -18.41 16.42
C ILE A 248 -7.10 -17.92 17.71
N GLU A 249 -7.53 -18.40 18.88
CA GLU A 249 -6.94 -18.06 20.18
C GLU A 249 -5.43 -18.37 20.23
N CYS A 250 -5.00 -19.50 19.67
CA CYS A 250 -3.57 -19.81 19.58
C CYS A 250 -2.82 -18.80 18.71
N LEU A 251 -3.41 -18.40 17.59
CA LEU A 251 -2.80 -17.48 16.62
C LEU A 251 -2.88 -16.00 17.03
N GLU A 252 -3.59 -15.66 18.11
CA GLU A 252 -3.71 -14.28 18.62
C GLU A 252 -2.36 -13.76 19.15
N VAL A 253 -1.58 -14.65 19.76
CA VAL A 253 -0.30 -14.29 20.38
C VAL A 253 0.83 -14.28 19.34
N GLU A 254 0.93 -15.32 18.53
CA GLU A 254 1.99 -15.49 17.54
C GLU A 254 1.58 -16.43 16.40
N SER A 255 2.26 -16.31 15.27
CA SER A 255 2.09 -17.24 14.15
C SER A 255 2.69 -18.60 14.44
N MET A 256 1.93 -19.67 14.18
CA MET A 256 2.31 -21.03 14.52
C MET A 256 2.26 -21.97 13.32
N SER A 257 3.17 -22.92 13.29
CA SER A 257 3.13 -24.08 12.40
C SER A 257 2.04 -25.08 12.82
N LEU A 258 1.71 -26.01 11.93
CA LEU A 258 0.80 -27.12 12.24
C LEU A 258 1.24 -27.94 13.45
N ASP A 259 2.54 -28.19 13.59
CA ASP A 259 3.09 -28.95 14.72
C ASP A 259 2.96 -28.19 16.04
N GLU A 260 3.17 -26.87 16.02
CA GLU A 260 3.00 -26.01 17.20
C GLU A 260 1.51 -25.95 17.62
N LEU A 261 0.60 -25.78 16.67
CA LEU A 261 -0.85 -25.83 16.91
C LEU A 261 -1.27 -27.20 17.47
N SER A 262 -0.75 -28.30 16.92
CA SER A 262 -1.03 -29.66 17.41
C SER A 262 -0.63 -29.84 18.86
N ARG A 263 0.55 -29.33 19.25
CA ARG A 263 1.02 -29.39 20.64
C ARG A 263 0.18 -28.55 21.60
N LYS A 264 -0.27 -27.36 21.18
CA LYS A 264 -1.09 -26.47 22.04
C LYS A 264 -2.53 -26.93 22.18
N ILE A 265 -3.16 -27.36 21.08
CA ILE A 265 -4.59 -27.71 21.03
C ILE A 265 -4.82 -29.17 21.45
N GLY A 266 -3.80 -30.03 21.37
CA GLY A 266 -3.91 -31.45 21.71
C GLY A 266 -4.63 -32.29 20.64
N LYS A 267 -4.82 -31.75 19.43
CA LYS A 267 -5.40 -32.45 18.27
C LYS A 267 -4.29 -33.00 17.37
N SER A 268 -4.58 -34.07 16.63
CA SER A 268 -3.61 -34.63 15.68
C SER A 268 -3.33 -33.66 14.53
N VAL A 269 -2.12 -33.70 13.98
CA VAL A 269 -1.72 -32.91 12.80
C VAL A 269 -2.68 -33.15 11.62
N SER A 270 -3.18 -34.38 11.45
CA SER A 270 -4.14 -34.70 10.39
C SER A 270 -5.47 -33.94 10.53
N GLN A 271 -6.01 -33.86 11.75
CA GLN A 271 -7.25 -33.14 12.02
C GLN A 271 -7.06 -31.63 11.86
N LEU A 272 -5.95 -31.11 12.37
CA LEU A 272 -5.64 -29.68 12.25
C LEU A 272 -5.35 -29.29 10.80
N SER A 273 -4.69 -30.12 10.02
CA SER A 273 -4.42 -29.86 8.61
C SER A 273 -5.71 -29.69 7.80
N VAL A 274 -6.71 -30.53 8.02
CA VAL A 274 -8.03 -30.38 7.37
C VAL A 274 -8.70 -29.10 7.83
N LEU A 275 -8.73 -28.85 9.14
CA LEU A 275 -9.36 -27.66 9.72
C LEU A 275 -8.72 -26.37 9.22
N THR A 276 -7.40 -26.23 9.31
CA THR A 276 -6.68 -25.03 8.89
C THR A 276 -6.77 -24.80 7.40
N SER A 277 -6.79 -25.86 6.57
CA SER A 277 -7.00 -25.74 5.12
C SER A 277 -8.39 -25.19 4.81
N MET A 278 -9.44 -25.67 5.49
CA MET A 278 -10.79 -25.15 5.33
C MET A 278 -10.89 -23.70 5.80
N MET A 279 -10.34 -23.39 6.97
CA MET A 279 -10.31 -22.01 7.48
C MET A 279 -9.56 -21.07 6.53
N GLU A 280 -8.47 -21.51 5.90
CA GLU A 280 -7.75 -20.72 4.90
C GLU A 280 -8.59 -20.50 3.63
N MET A 281 -9.26 -21.54 3.14
CA MET A 281 -10.18 -21.42 1.98
C MET A 281 -11.33 -20.45 2.24
N GLU A 282 -11.83 -20.41 3.48
CA GLU A 282 -12.87 -19.49 3.93
C GLU A 282 -12.34 -18.10 4.29
N GLY A 283 -11.02 -17.89 4.23
CA GLY A 283 -10.36 -16.62 4.56
C GLY A 283 -10.32 -16.30 6.06
N LYS A 284 -10.56 -17.30 6.93
CA LYS A 284 -10.55 -17.17 8.40
C LYS A 284 -9.15 -17.19 9.00
N ILE A 285 -8.15 -17.74 8.29
CA ILE A 285 -6.72 -17.70 8.61
C ILE A 285 -5.92 -17.64 7.32
N ARG A 286 -4.60 -17.44 7.43
CA ARG A 286 -3.71 -17.44 6.29
C ARG A 286 -2.43 -18.22 6.55
N GLU A 287 -1.96 -18.97 5.56
CA GLU A 287 -0.67 -19.64 5.59
C GLU A 287 0.41 -18.83 4.85
N ASP A 288 1.58 -18.72 5.47
CA ASP A 288 2.79 -18.19 4.84
C ASP A 288 4.03 -18.84 5.45
N GLY A 289 4.87 -19.45 4.62
CA GLY A 289 6.16 -20.00 5.03
C GLY A 289 6.09 -21.14 6.06
N GLY A 290 5.03 -21.95 6.01
CA GLY A 290 4.75 -23.05 6.93
C GLY A 290 4.07 -22.63 8.23
N LYS A 291 3.63 -21.37 8.35
CA LYS A 291 2.99 -20.83 9.55
C LYS A 291 1.63 -20.22 9.24
N PHE A 292 0.72 -20.38 10.18
CA PHE A 292 -0.62 -19.79 10.14
C PHE A 292 -0.63 -18.46 10.90
N TYR A 293 -1.45 -17.54 10.39
CA TYR A 293 -1.67 -16.21 10.93
C TYR A 293 -3.17 -15.96 11.04
N GLN A 294 -3.59 -15.21 12.05
CA GLN A 294 -4.91 -14.57 12.01
C GLN A 294 -4.97 -13.58 10.82
N PRO A 295 -6.13 -13.44 10.17
CA PRO A 295 -6.38 -12.33 9.27
C PRO A 295 -6.43 -11.08 10.14
N ILE A 296 -5.56 -10.10 9.84
CA ILE A 296 -5.53 -8.82 10.56
C ILE A 296 -6.79 -8.04 10.19
#